data_AF-A0A2E7W073-F1
#
_entry.id   AF-A0A2E7W073-F1
#
_cell.length_a   1.000
_cell.length_b   1.000
_cell.length_c   1.000
_cell.angle_alpha   90.00
_cell.angle_beta   90.00
_cell.angle_gamma   90.00
#
_symmetry.space_group_name_H-M   'P 1'
#
loop_
_entity.id
_entity.type
_entity.pdbx_description
1 polymer ?
#
loop_
_entity_poly.entity_id
_entity_poly.type
_entity_poly.pdbx_seq_one_letter_code
_entity_poly.pdbx_strand_id
1 'polypeptide(L)'
;MTITKLATLTASGVSSASFSGISGSYNDLKILGSAHSDWTGSWGNTLPYQKMNIQFNGDTSSVYFVSYGYATGTTSTGVTDGWTSSTSAQEIAVPLAPNSYSSQDDFSAIEMYIPAYAGSRQKRCRVQGSFMTPYASVGGPDPIAIVGNGGWDSTSAITSISFALDYGDFVSGTSFTLYGIENS
;
A
#
# COMPACT_ATOMS: atom_id res chain seq x y z
N MET A 1 25.59 2.12 2.31
CA MET A 1 24.12 2.22 2.32
C MET A 1 23.67 3.44 3.11
N THR A 2 23.12 4.43 2.41
CA THR A 2 22.58 5.66 2.99
C THR A 2 21.08 5.74 2.69
N ILE A 3 20.28 6.16 3.67
CA ILE A 3 18.84 6.37 3.51
C ILE A 3 18.54 7.86 3.71
N THR A 4 17.92 8.49 2.70
CA THR A 4 17.63 9.93 2.70
C THR A 4 16.13 10.15 2.59
N LYS A 5 15.53 10.90 3.51
CA LYS A 5 14.13 11.33 3.40
C LYS A 5 13.98 12.30 2.22
N LEU A 6 13.06 12.02 1.31
CA LEU A 6 12.78 12.86 0.15
C LEU A 6 11.57 13.76 0.40
N ALA A 7 10.47 13.20 0.90
CA ALA A 7 9.23 13.92 1.10
C ALA A 7 8.34 13.23 2.13
N THR A 8 7.42 13.99 2.73
CA THR A 8 6.31 13.47 3.52
C THR A 8 5.01 14.07 2.99
N LEU A 9 4.01 13.22 2.76
CA LEU A 9 2.64 13.59 2.44
C LEU A 9 1.78 13.36 3.68
N THR A 10 0.84 14.27 3.91
CA THR A 10 -0.26 14.09 4.85
C THR A 10 -1.56 14.17 4.06
N ALA A 11 -2.47 13.22 4.25
CA ALA A 11 -3.74 13.16 3.54
C ALA A 11 -4.90 13.29 4.53
N SER A 12 -5.93 14.04 4.15
CA SER A 12 -7.18 14.18 4.92
C SER A 12 -8.27 14.73 4.00
N GLY A 13 -9.43 14.08 3.96
CA GLY A 13 -10.56 14.47 3.10
C GLY A 13 -10.25 14.36 1.60
N VAL A 14 -9.38 13.43 1.22
CA VAL A 14 -9.02 13.14 -0.18
C VAL A 14 -8.93 11.64 -0.40
N SER A 15 -9.37 11.16 -1.57
CA SER A 15 -9.31 9.74 -1.94
C SER A 15 -7.95 9.30 -2.48
N SER A 16 -7.05 10.24 -2.78
CA SER A 16 -5.70 9.94 -3.25
C SER A 16 -4.64 10.92 -2.75
N ALA A 17 -3.41 10.43 -2.61
CA ALA A 17 -2.23 11.22 -2.26
C ALA A 17 -1.03 10.76 -3.10
N SER A 18 -0.22 11.69 -3.62
CA SER A 18 0.83 11.33 -4.58
C SER A 18 2.16 12.03 -4.30
N PHE A 19 3.26 11.27 -4.42
CA PHE A 19 4.60 11.81 -4.59
C PHE A 19 4.85 12.09 -6.06
N SER A 20 5.52 13.18 -6.38
CA SER A 20 5.92 13.55 -7.75
C SER A 20 7.34 14.11 -7.75
N GLY A 21 8.02 14.06 -8.91
CA GLY A 21 9.37 14.60 -9.04
C GLY A 21 10.43 13.76 -8.31
N ILE A 22 10.20 12.45 -8.22
CA ILE A 22 11.17 11.52 -7.61
C ILE A 22 12.43 11.51 -8.49
N SER A 23 13.53 12.02 -7.93
CA SER A 23 14.83 12.08 -8.61
C SER A 23 15.35 10.67 -8.92
N GLY A 24 15.97 10.49 -10.09
CA GLY A 24 16.65 9.27 -10.53
C GLY A 24 18.00 9.01 -9.85
N SER A 25 18.39 9.79 -8.84
CA SER A 25 19.72 9.74 -8.21
C SER A 25 19.91 8.60 -7.21
N TYR A 26 18.82 7.98 -6.75
CA TYR A 26 18.87 6.88 -5.79
C TYR A 26 18.92 5.52 -6.49
N ASN A 27 19.39 4.48 -5.80
CA ASN A 27 19.33 3.10 -6.30
C ASN A 27 17.93 2.51 -6.09
N ASP A 28 17.40 2.67 -4.87
CA ASP A 28 16.12 2.10 -4.45
C ASP A 28 15.24 3.15 -3.77
N LEU A 29 13.94 2.85 -3.63
CA LEU A 29 12.99 3.65 -2.86
C LEU A 29 12.47 2.86 -1.66
N LYS A 30 12.17 3.58 -0.58
CA LYS A 30 11.43 3.04 0.57
C LYS A 30 10.31 4.00 0.95
N ILE A 31 9.14 3.47 1.29
CA ILE A 31 8.01 4.22 1.81
C ILE A 31 7.69 3.69 3.20
N LEU A 32 7.45 4.61 4.12
CA LEU A 32 6.85 4.35 5.43
C LEU A 32 5.56 5.15 5.53
N GLY A 33 4.48 4.57 6.02
CA GLY A 33 3.21 5.29 6.13
C GLY A 33 2.29 4.78 7.23
N SER A 34 1.32 5.62 7.53
CA SER A 34 0.14 5.34 8.34
C SER A 34 -1.09 5.72 7.51
N ALA A 35 -2.09 4.85 7.40
CA ALA A 35 -3.31 5.20 6.66
C ALA A 35 -4.57 4.71 7.38
N HIS A 36 -5.64 5.51 7.25
CA HIS A 36 -6.99 5.19 7.68
C HIS A 36 -7.98 5.85 6.71
N SER A 37 -9.13 5.20 6.49
CA SER A 37 -10.18 5.63 5.57
C SER A 37 -11.47 5.91 6.33
N ASP A 38 -12.20 6.95 5.92
CA ASP A 38 -13.53 7.25 6.45
C ASP A 38 -14.64 6.36 5.89
N TRP A 39 -14.30 5.33 5.11
CA TRP A 39 -15.28 4.60 4.33
C TRP A 39 -16.29 3.84 5.20
N THR A 40 -17.54 4.19 4.91
CA THR A 40 -18.83 3.64 5.34
C THR A 40 -19.09 2.14 5.24
N GLY A 41 -18.51 1.51 4.22
CA GLY A 41 -19.05 0.26 3.67
C GLY A 41 -18.38 -1.02 4.19
N SER A 42 -18.88 -2.16 3.72
CA SER A 42 -18.27 -3.48 3.93
C SER A 42 -17.99 -4.14 2.60
N TRP A 43 -16.74 -4.57 2.38
CA TRP A 43 -16.39 -5.40 1.22
C TRP A 43 -16.80 -6.84 1.54
N GLY A 44 -17.87 -7.32 0.89
CA GLY A 44 -18.26 -8.72 1.00
C GLY A 44 -18.55 -9.22 2.42
N ASN A 45 -19.09 -8.35 3.29
CA ASN A 45 -19.62 -8.70 4.61
C ASN A 45 -18.63 -9.25 5.64
N THR A 46 -17.31 -9.23 5.38
CA THR A 46 -16.37 -10.03 6.21
C THR A 46 -15.18 -9.24 6.74
N LEU A 47 -14.74 -8.14 6.11
CA LEU A 47 -13.53 -7.43 6.56
C LEU A 47 -13.69 -5.89 6.54
N PRO A 48 -13.44 -5.19 7.67
CA PRO A 48 -13.65 -3.75 7.83
C PRO A 48 -12.44 -2.93 7.35
N TYR A 49 -12.10 -3.04 6.08
CA TYR A 49 -11.00 -2.28 5.52
C TYR A 49 -11.24 -1.83 4.09
N GLN A 50 -10.48 -0.83 3.68
CA GLN A 50 -10.39 -0.35 2.32
C GLN A 50 -9.09 -0.78 1.66
N LYS A 51 -9.18 -1.20 0.40
CA LYS A 51 -8.00 -1.43 -0.42
C LYS A 51 -7.39 -0.08 -0.76
N MET A 52 -6.08 0.04 -0.54
CA MET A 52 -5.31 1.15 -1.05
C MET A 52 -4.44 0.67 -2.21
N ASN A 53 -4.60 1.33 -3.33
CA ASN A 53 -3.98 1.04 -4.59
C ASN A 53 -2.75 1.90 -4.75
N ILE A 54 -1.63 1.29 -5.14
CA ILE A 54 -0.44 2.02 -5.54
C ILE A 54 -0.32 2.03 -7.06
N GLN A 55 -0.15 3.23 -7.61
CA GLN A 55 0.10 3.47 -9.02
C GLN A 55 1.42 4.20 -9.22
N PHE A 56 2.20 3.79 -10.21
CA PHE A 56 3.45 4.45 -10.61
C PHE A 56 3.23 5.26 -11.89
N ASN A 57 3.76 6.49 -11.92
CA ASN A 57 3.76 7.36 -13.10
C ASN A 57 2.37 7.63 -13.72
N GLY A 58 1.28 7.47 -12.97
CA GLY A 58 -0.07 7.58 -13.53
C GLY A 58 -0.39 6.50 -14.56
N ASP A 59 0.37 5.40 -14.61
CA ASP A 59 0.21 4.35 -15.61
C ASP A 59 -1.06 3.54 -15.32
N THR A 60 -1.99 3.54 -16.27
CA THR A 60 -3.27 2.81 -16.21
C THR A 60 -3.28 1.56 -17.08
N SER A 61 -2.15 1.18 -17.67
CA SER A 61 -2.06 0.00 -18.53
C SER A 61 -1.91 -1.30 -17.72
N SER A 62 -2.15 -2.44 -18.37
CA SER A 62 -2.14 -3.78 -17.77
C SER A 62 -0.74 -4.35 -17.58
N VAL A 63 0.15 -3.58 -16.94
CA VAL A 63 1.57 -3.92 -16.70
C VAL A 63 1.89 -4.15 -15.22
N TYR A 64 0.88 -4.13 -14.36
CA TYR A 64 1.01 -4.39 -12.94
C TYR A 64 0.78 -5.87 -12.62
N PHE A 65 1.43 -6.34 -11.56
CA PHE A 65 1.23 -7.67 -11.00
C PHE A 65 1.32 -7.61 -9.47
N VAL A 66 0.57 -8.48 -8.80
CA VAL A 66 0.53 -8.53 -7.32
C VAL A 66 0.34 -9.96 -6.83
N SER A 67 0.90 -10.25 -5.66
CA SER A 67 0.66 -11.46 -4.88
C SER A 67 0.77 -11.07 -3.41
N TYR A 68 -0.22 -11.40 -2.59
CA TYR A 68 -0.17 -11.15 -1.15
C TYR A 68 -0.66 -12.35 -0.37
N GLY A 69 -0.24 -12.40 0.90
CA GLY A 69 -0.80 -13.25 1.93
C GLY A 69 -1.14 -12.39 3.14
N TYR A 70 -2.18 -12.78 3.87
CA TYR A 70 -2.55 -12.13 5.12
C TYR A 70 -2.75 -13.16 6.23
N ALA A 71 -2.57 -12.72 7.46
CA ALA A 71 -2.86 -13.46 8.67
C ALA A 71 -3.82 -12.65 9.54
N THR A 72 -4.80 -13.32 10.14
CA THR A 72 -5.82 -12.72 11.02
C THR A 72 -5.89 -13.52 12.32
N GLY A 73 -5.90 -12.84 13.47
CA GLY A 73 -6.08 -13.49 14.78
C GLY A 73 -4.94 -14.47 15.16
N THR A 74 -5.29 -15.62 15.76
CA THR A 74 -4.32 -16.64 16.24
C THR A 74 -3.97 -17.72 15.22
N THR A 75 -4.68 -17.78 14.10
CA THR A 75 -4.47 -18.79 13.06
C THR A 75 -3.94 -18.14 11.79
N SER A 76 -2.72 -18.51 11.38
CA SER A 76 -2.23 -18.13 10.06
C SER A 76 -2.94 -18.96 9.00
N THR A 77 -3.99 -18.41 8.39
CA THR A 77 -4.52 -18.97 7.16
C THR A 77 -3.61 -18.47 6.05
N GLY A 78 -2.69 -19.30 5.56
CA GLY A 78 -1.88 -18.98 4.38
C GLY A 78 -2.76 -18.95 3.15
N VAL A 79 -3.56 -17.89 3.00
CA VAL A 79 -4.34 -17.66 1.78
C VAL A 79 -3.34 -17.15 0.75
N THR A 80 -2.90 -18.03 -0.14
CA THR A 80 -2.28 -17.59 -1.39
C THR A 80 -3.44 -17.13 -2.26
N ASP A 81 -3.89 -15.89 -2.08
CA ASP A 81 -4.82 -15.29 -3.01
C ASP A 81 -4.00 -14.91 -4.26
N GLY A 82 -3.76 -15.93 -5.09
CA GLY A 82 -3.06 -15.80 -6.34
C GLY A 82 -3.94 -15.06 -7.33
N TRP A 83 -4.05 -13.73 -7.17
CA TRP A 83 -4.54 -12.85 -8.23
C TRP A 83 -3.55 -12.94 -9.38
N THR A 84 -3.79 -13.90 -10.26
CA THR A 84 -3.17 -14.00 -11.56
C THR A 84 -3.46 -12.70 -12.27
N SER A 85 -2.41 -11.89 -12.47
CA SER A 85 -2.34 -10.75 -13.38
C SER A 85 -3.71 -10.23 -13.76
N SER A 86 -4.26 -9.31 -12.98
CA SER A 86 -5.45 -8.62 -13.46
C SER A 86 -5.04 -7.94 -14.77
N THR A 87 -5.55 -8.47 -15.88
CA THR A 87 -5.42 -7.85 -17.20
C THR A 87 -6.12 -6.49 -17.25
N SER A 88 -6.65 -6.01 -16.12
CA SER A 88 -7.34 -4.76 -15.93
C SER A 88 -7.14 -4.06 -14.57
N ALA A 89 -6.30 -4.52 -13.61
CA ALA A 89 -6.13 -3.78 -12.34
C ALA A 89 -4.81 -3.00 -12.31
N GLN A 90 -4.99 -1.71 -12.15
CA GLN A 90 -4.06 -0.59 -12.30
C GLN A 90 -3.10 -0.44 -11.09
N GLU A 91 -2.86 -1.51 -10.32
CA GLU A 91 -2.71 -1.37 -8.86
C GLU A 91 -1.82 -2.45 -8.21
N ILE A 92 -0.94 -2.02 -7.29
CA ILE A 92 -0.40 -2.89 -6.23
C ILE A 92 -1.30 -2.71 -4.99
N ALA A 93 -2.15 -3.69 -4.70
CA ALA A 93 -3.06 -3.66 -3.55
C ALA A 93 -2.42 -4.28 -2.31
N VAL A 94 -1.69 -3.50 -1.49
CA VAL A 94 -1.01 -4.07 -0.30
C VAL A 94 -0.80 -3.06 0.84
N PRO A 95 -1.52 -1.95 0.91
CA PRO A 95 -1.91 -1.56 2.26
C PRO A 95 -3.40 -1.40 2.37
N LEU A 96 -3.91 -1.88 3.49
CA LEU A 96 -5.30 -1.71 3.83
C LEU A 96 -5.39 -0.46 4.69
N ALA A 97 -6.34 0.41 4.41
CA ALA A 97 -6.72 1.45 5.35
C ALA A 97 -7.86 0.88 6.20
N PRO A 98 -7.74 0.84 7.55
CA PRO A 98 -8.90 0.57 8.39
C PRO A 98 -10.00 1.55 8.01
N ASN A 99 -11.24 1.05 7.93
CA ASN A 99 -12.38 1.86 7.54
C ASN A 99 -13.09 2.42 8.78
N SER A 100 -14.21 3.14 8.60
CA SER A 100 -14.92 3.78 9.71
C SER A 100 -15.50 2.82 10.77
N TYR A 101 -15.49 1.51 10.51
CA TYR A 101 -15.89 0.52 11.50
C TYR A 101 -14.77 0.17 12.46
N SER A 102 -13.50 0.53 12.17
CA SER A 102 -12.42 0.54 13.15
C SER A 102 -12.57 1.71 14.12
N SER A 103 -11.87 1.68 15.26
CA SER A 103 -11.79 2.90 16.07
C SER A 103 -11.12 3.99 15.23
N GLN A 104 -11.47 5.26 15.46
CA GLN A 104 -10.86 6.39 14.73
C GLN A 104 -9.33 6.47 14.94
N ASP A 105 -8.80 5.75 15.93
CA ASP A 105 -7.38 5.72 16.28
C ASP A 105 -6.63 4.52 15.64
N ASP A 106 -7.31 3.64 14.90
CA ASP A 106 -6.69 2.49 14.25
C ASP A 106 -6.10 2.88 12.90
N PHE A 107 -4.77 3.03 12.80
CA PHE A 107 -4.08 3.25 11.53
C PHE A 107 -3.36 2.00 11.08
N SER A 108 -3.39 1.70 9.79
CA SER A 108 -2.48 0.69 9.24
C SER A 108 -1.06 1.23 9.21
N ALA A 109 -0.12 0.50 9.78
CA ALA A 109 1.29 0.68 9.49
C ALA A 109 1.60 0.18 8.08
N ILE A 110 2.43 0.89 7.33
CA ILE A 110 2.75 0.58 5.93
C ILE A 110 4.26 0.70 5.76
N GLU A 111 4.87 -0.35 5.22
CA GLU A 111 6.25 -0.33 4.74
C GLU A 111 6.31 -0.89 3.34
N MET A 112 6.90 -0.15 2.40
CA MET A 112 7.16 -0.62 1.04
C MET A 112 8.62 -0.40 0.66
N TYR A 113 9.22 -1.38 -0.01
CA TYR A 113 10.55 -1.30 -0.58
C TYR A 113 10.50 -1.59 -2.08
N ILE A 114 11.11 -0.71 -2.88
CA ILE A 114 11.15 -0.76 -4.35
C ILE A 114 12.60 -0.75 -4.82
N PRO A 115 13.23 -1.92 -5.04
CA PRO A 115 14.58 -1.97 -5.60
C PRO A 115 14.63 -1.50 -7.05
N ALA A 116 15.76 -0.90 -7.44
CA ALA A 116 16.08 -0.56 -8.84
C ALA A 116 14.94 0.17 -9.59
N TYR A 117 14.28 1.13 -8.93
CA TYR A 117 13.09 1.83 -9.44
C TYR A 117 13.35 2.62 -10.75
N ALA A 118 14.60 2.93 -11.06
CA ALA A 118 15.01 3.60 -12.30
C ALA A 118 15.67 2.66 -13.33
N GLY A 119 16.30 1.58 -12.89
CA GLY A 119 17.22 0.79 -13.72
C GLY A 119 16.71 -0.58 -14.20
N SER A 120 15.57 -1.06 -13.68
CA SER A 120 15.02 -2.37 -14.02
C SER A 120 13.80 -2.27 -14.93
N ARG A 121 13.59 -3.26 -15.80
CA ARG A 121 12.33 -3.40 -16.57
C ARG A 121 11.19 -3.91 -15.69
N GLN A 122 11.45 -4.94 -14.89
CA GLN A 122 10.49 -5.46 -13.92
C GLN A 122 10.76 -4.85 -12.56
N LYS A 123 10.12 -3.72 -12.29
CA LYS A 123 10.25 -3.03 -10.99
C LYS A 123 9.39 -3.77 -9.99
N ARG A 124 10.03 -4.54 -9.12
CA ARG A 124 9.34 -5.26 -8.04
C ARG A 124 9.21 -4.35 -6.83
N CYS A 125 8.19 -4.57 -6.03
CA CYS A 125 8.05 -3.97 -4.71
C CYS A 125 7.63 -5.04 -3.70
N ARG A 126 8.19 -4.96 -2.50
CA ARG A 126 7.69 -5.68 -1.33
C ARG A 126 6.91 -4.68 -0.49
N VAL A 127 5.75 -5.08 -0.01
CA VAL A 127 4.91 -4.27 0.86
C VAL A 127 4.51 -5.09 2.08
N GLN A 128 4.51 -4.44 3.23
CA GLN A 128 4.05 -4.99 4.49
C GLN A 128 3.09 -3.99 5.12
N GLY A 129 1.96 -4.48 5.60
CA GLY A 129 0.98 -3.67 6.31
C GLY A 129 0.41 -4.40 7.52
N SER A 130 -0.06 -3.65 8.52
CA SER A 130 -0.75 -4.24 9.66
C SER A 130 -1.65 -3.24 10.35
N PHE A 131 -2.81 -3.69 10.83
CA PHE A 131 -3.77 -2.90 11.60
C PHE A 131 -4.57 -3.81 12.52
N MET A 132 -5.25 -3.20 13.49
CA MET A 132 -6.23 -3.87 14.33
C MET A 132 -7.61 -3.72 13.68
N THR A 133 -8.35 -4.82 13.59
CA THR A 133 -9.79 -4.74 13.32
C THR A 133 -10.52 -4.82 14.65
N PRO A 134 -11.60 -4.05 14.89
CA PRO A 134 -12.45 -4.29 16.04
C PRO A 134 -13.44 -5.44 15.82
N TYR A 135 -13.51 -5.97 14.61
CA TYR A 135 -14.49 -6.97 14.18
C TYR A 135 -13.87 -8.36 14.16
N ALA A 136 -13.83 -9.03 15.31
CA ALA A 136 -14.01 -10.48 15.29
C ALA A 136 -15.51 -10.73 15.36
N SER A 137 -16.06 -11.42 14.38
CA SER A 137 -17.36 -12.09 14.50
C SER A 137 -17.38 -13.15 15.63
N VAL A 138 -16.28 -13.32 16.39
CA VAL A 138 -16.14 -14.38 17.41
C VAL A 138 -15.34 -14.05 18.70
N GLY A 139 -14.80 -12.84 18.96
CA GLY A 139 -14.03 -12.71 20.22
C GLY A 139 -13.18 -11.48 20.57
N GLY A 140 -13.30 -10.33 19.91
CA GLY A 140 -12.51 -9.13 20.24
C GLY A 140 -11.69 -8.59 19.06
N PRO A 141 -10.74 -7.67 19.31
CA PRO A 141 -9.96 -7.07 18.24
C PRO A 141 -8.94 -8.06 17.64
N ASP A 142 -9.00 -8.27 16.33
CA ASP A 142 -8.11 -9.19 15.61
C ASP A 142 -7.02 -8.41 14.86
N PRO A 143 -5.73 -8.66 15.13
CA PRO A 143 -4.65 -8.10 14.33
C PRO A 143 -4.69 -8.72 12.93
N ILE A 144 -4.60 -7.87 11.93
CA ILE A 144 -4.37 -8.27 10.54
C ILE A 144 -2.95 -7.86 10.17
N ALA A 145 -2.17 -8.82 9.69
CA ALA A 145 -0.87 -8.59 9.09
C ALA A 145 -0.91 -9.04 7.63
N ILE A 146 -0.43 -8.19 6.73
CA ILE A 146 -0.38 -8.46 5.30
C ILE A 146 1.04 -8.31 4.83
N VAL A 147 1.48 -9.28 4.05
CA VAL A 147 2.72 -9.19 3.27
C VAL A 147 2.36 -9.45 1.83
N GLY A 148 2.71 -8.50 0.98
CA GLY A 148 2.53 -8.65 -0.45
C GLY A 148 3.77 -8.25 -1.21
N ASN A 149 3.80 -8.74 -2.43
CA ASN A 149 4.77 -8.41 -3.45
C ASN A 149 3.99 -7.97 -4.67
N GLY A 150 4.50 -6.98 -5.36
CA GLY A 150 3.95 -6.60 -6.64
C GLY A 150 5.02 -6.04 -7.53
N GLY A 151 4.60 -5.46 -8.64
CA GLY A 151 5.50 -4.74 -9.48
C GLY A 151 4.84 -4.16 -10.71
N TRP A 152 5.68 -3.55 -11.52
CA TRP A 152 5.33 -2.79 -12.69
C TRP A 152 6.34 -3.11 -13.80
N ASP A 153 5.88 -3.77 -14.87
CA ASP A 153 6.69 -4.13 -16.04
C ASP A 153 6.78 -2.96 -17.02
N SER A 154 7.75 -2.08 -16.79
CA SER A 154 8.00 -0.90 -17.60
C SER A 154 9.47 -0.55 -17.60
N THR A 155 10.00 -0.02 -18.70
CA THR A 155 11.38 0.46 -18.77
C THR A 155 11.58 1.85 -18.19
N SER A 156 10.52 2.64 -18.03
CA SER A 156 10.59 4.02 -17.54
C SER A 156 10.88 4.08 -16.04
N ALA A 157 11.71 5.02 -15.57
CA ALA A 157 11.94 5.20 -14.13
C ALA A 157 10.65 5.59 -13.39
N ILE A 158 10.49 5.19 -12.13
CA ILE A 158 9.39 5.67 -11.27
C ILE A 158 9.69 7.11 -10.83
N THR A 159 8.91 8.06 -11.34
CA THR A 159 9.02 9.50 -11.08
C THR A 159 7.85 10.06 -10.26
N SER A 160 6.75 9.30 -10.17
CA SER A 160 5.63 9.54 -9.26
C SER A 160 5.07 8.24 -8.71
N ILE A 161 4.50 8.33 -7.50
CA ILE A 161 3.83 7.23 -6.79
C ILE A 161 2.54 7.79 -6.22
N SER A 162 1.40 7.21 -6.59
CA SER A 162 0.09 7.55 -6.06
C SER A 162 -0.41 6.46 -5.12
N PHE A 163 -1.04 6.86 -4.03
CA PHE A 163 -1.82 6.01 -3.14
C PHE A 163 -3.27 6.44 -3.26
N ALA A 164 -4.15 5.53 -3.68
CA ALA A 164 -5.57 5.82 -3.87
C ALA A 164 -6.42 4.79 -3.13
N LEU A 165 -7.50 5.23 -2.49
CA LEU A 165 -8.52 4.33 -1.95
C LEU A 165 -9.52 3.95 -3.06
N ASP A 166 -9.99 2.70 -3.06
CA ASP A 166 -11.09 2.28 -3.93
C ASP A 166 -12.38 3.09 -3.61
N TYR A 167 -12.62 3.33 -2.32
CA TYR A 167 -13.78 4.06 -1.81
C TYR A 167 -13.43 4.90 -0.59
N GLY A 168 -14.18 5.99 -0.40
CA GLY A 168 -13.99 6.92 0.71
C GLY A 168 -12.77 7.82 0.55
N ASP A 169 -12.45 8.52 1.63
CA ASP A 169 -11.34 9.46 1.73
C ASP A 169 -10.39 9.06 2.86
N PHE A 170 -9.13 9.45 2.74
CA PHE A 170 -8.18 9.38 3.85
C PHE A 170 -8.62 10.31 4.98
N VAL A 171 -8.48 9.87 6.22
CA VAL A 171 -8.72 10.72 7.39
C VAL A 171 -7.44 11.41 7.87
N SER A 172 -7.62 12.47 8.65
CA SER A 172 -6.54 13.16 9.38
C SER A 172 -5.67 12.16 10.16
N GLY A 173 -4.35 12.34 10.14
CA GLY A 173 -3.38 11.39 10.69
C GLY A 173 -2.81 10.40 9.66
N THR A 174 -3.42 10.32 8.47
CA THR A 174 -2.83 9.59 7.35
C THR A 174 -1.57 10.29 6.87
N SER A 175 -0.47 9.55 6.76
CA SER A 175 0.80 10.06 6.29
C SER A 175 1.60 9.03 5.50
N PHE A 176 2.37 9.50 4.53
CA PHE A 176 3.33 8.69 3.78
C PHE A 176 4.65 9.44 3.73
N THR A 177 5.76 8.76 3.97
CA THR A 177 7.11 9.33 3.86
C THR A 177 7.91 8.52 2.88
N LEU A 178 8.44 9.20 1.86
CA LEU A 178 9.29 8.64 0.82
C LEU A 178 10.75 8.84 1.18
N TYR A 179 11.54 7.79 1.02
CA TYR A 179 12.98 7.75 1.19
C TYR A 179 13.65 7.23 -0.07
N GLY A 180 14.78 7.83 -0.42
CA GLY A 180 15.73 7.32 -1.40
C GLY A 180 16.84 6.54 -0.70
N ILE A 181 17.33 5.48 -1.33
CA ILE A 181 18.39 4.62 -0.82
C ILE A 181 19.56 4.60 -1.81
N GLU A 182 20.76 4.89 -1.31
CA GLU A 182 22.02 4.73 -2.04
C GLU A 182 22.78 3.52 -1.48
N ASN A 183 23.15 2.58 -2.34
CA ASN A 183 23.78 1.31 -1.97
C ASN A 183 25.32 1.37 -1.94
N SER A 184 25.91 2.51 -2.32
CA SER A 184 27.35 2.77 -2.23
C SER A 184 27.87 2.96 -0.80
#